data_AF-A0A2S8BLV0-F1
#
_entry.id   AF-A0A2S8BLV0-F1
#
_cell.length_a   1.000
_cell.length_b   1.000
_cell.length_c   1.000
_cell.angle_alpha   90.00
_cell.angle_beta   90.00
_cell.angle_gamma   90.00
#
_symmetry.space_group_name_H-M   'P 1'
#
loop_
_entity.id
_entity.type
_entity.pdbx_description
1 polymer ?
#
loop_
_entity_poly.entity_id
_entity_poly.type
_entity_poly.pdbx_seq_one_letter_code
_entity_poly.pdbx_strand_id
1 'polypeptide(L)'
;MVSARSQRVPLQHLTGTASLGPVTVHVGPGVFIPRPETEALLEWAMAQPLGPQPVIVDVCTGSGALALALARHRPGARVLAIDDSDAALDYARRNCVGTGVELVRADVTTPGLLAELDGGVDLVVANPPYIPDGAVLEPEVAQHDPAHALFGGRTGWR
;
A
#
# COMPACT_ATOMS: atom_id res chain seq x y z
N MET A 1 -7.02 26.37 8.07
CA MET A 1 -6.66 25.15 8.82
C MET A 1 -7.78 24.67 9.76
N VAL A 2 -8.26 25.48 10.72
CA VAL A 2 -9.37 25.06 11.64
C VAL A 2 -10.71 24.86 10.91
N SER A 3 -11.03 25.70 9.91
CA SER A 3 -12.30 25.63 9.14
C SER A 3 -12.38 24.47 8.12
N ALA A 4 -11.28 23.76 7.85
CA ALA A 4 -11.27 22.57 6.98
C ALA A 4 -11.48 21.28 7.79
N ARG A 5 -11.02 21.27 9.05
CA ARG A 5 -11.25 20.17 10.00
C ARG A 5 -12.73 20.03 10.40
N SER A 6 -13.48 21.13 10.35
CA SER A 6 -14.94 21.12 10.55
C SER A 6 -15.73 20.48 9.41
N GLN A 7 -15.08 20.13 8.29
CA GLN A 7 -15.70 19.45 7.15
C GLN A 7 -15.29 17.98 7.01
N ARG A 8 -14.69 17.36 8.04
CA ARG A 8 -14.34 15.93 8.02
C ARG A 8 -13.42 15.55 6.85
N VAL A 9 -12.42 16.36 6.56
CA VAL A 9 -11.32 15.98 5.66
C VAL A 9 -10.28 15.21 6.50
N PRO A 10 -9.83 14.01 6.10
CA PRO A 10 -8.75 13.30 6.80
C PRO A 10 -7.54 14.21 6.99
N LEU A 11 -6.99 14.27 8.20
CA LEU A 11 -5.85 15.15 8.52
C LEU A 11 -4.66 14.90 7.58
N GLN A 12 -4.47 13.65 7.13
CA GLN A 12 -3.40 13.24 6.21
C GLN A 12 -3.50 13.89 4.82
N HIS A 13 -4.71 14.24 4.35
CA HIS A 13 -4.90 14.98 3.10
C HIS A 13 -4.59 16.48 3.23
N LEU A 14 -4.62 17.00 4.45
CA LEU A 14 -4.23 18.38 4.74
C LEU A 14 -2.73 18.53 5.02
N THR A 15 -2.06 17.46 5.46
CA THR A 15 -0.60 17.42 5.66
C THR A 15 0.18 16.88 4.45
N GLY A 16 -0.50 16.18 3.52
CA GLY A 16 0.13 15.54 2.36
C GLY A 16 0.99 14.33 2.72
N THR A 17 0.87 13.82 3.95
CA THR A 17 1.67 12.72 4.49
C THR A 17 0.87 11.84 5.44
N ALA A 18 1.25 10.56 5.51
CA ALA A 18 0.72 9.59 6.44
C ALA A 18 1.86 8.77 7.05
N SER A 19 1.65 8.26 8.27
CA SER A 19 2.61 7.37 8.94
C SER A 19 2.13 5.93 8.89
N LEU A 20 3.09 5.00 8.78
CA LEU A 20 2.88 3.57 8.98
C LEU A 20 4.07 3.05 9.79
N GLY A 21 3.86 2.78 11.08
CA GLY A 21 4.95 2.38 11.97
C GLY A 21 6.14 3.36 11.91
N PRO A 22 7.36 2.91 11.52
CA PRO A 22 8.56 3.74 11.52
C PRO A 22 8.72 4.63 10.27
N VAL A 23 7.78 4.59 9.32
CA VAL A 23 7.89 5.34 8.06
C VAL A 23 6.81 6.41 7.93
N THR A 24 7.18 7.51 7.29
CA THR A 24 6.24 8.55 6.86
C THR A 24 6.32 8.62 5.34
N VAL A 25 5.16 8.57 4.71
CA VAL A 25 4.99 8.56 3.25
C VAL A 25 4.18 9.77 2.80
N HIS A 26 4.50 10.30 1.63
CA HIS A 26 3.65 11.23 0.91
C HIS A 26 2.39 10.52 0.41
N VAL A 27 1.24 11.17 0.60
CA VAL A 27 -0.08 10.71 0.16
C VAL A 27 -0.89 11.87 -0.40
N GLY A 28 -2.00 11.56 -1.07
CA GLY A 28 -2.93 12.56 -1.60
C GLY A 28 -3.92 11.95 -2.59
N PRO A 29 -4.58 12.78 -3.41
CA PRO A 29 -5.59 12.29 -4.35
C PRO A 29 -5.04 11.20 -5.27
N GLY A 30 -5.77 10.08 -5.39
CA GLY A 30 -5.40 8.98 -6.27
C GLY A 30 -4.54 7.88 -5.62
N VAL A 31 -4.25 7.97 -4.33
CA VAL A 31 -3.58 6.89 -3.58
C VAL A 31 -4.27 6.64 -2.24
N PHE A 32 -4.28 5.39 -1.79
CA PHE A 32 -4.84 5.01 -0.49
C PHE A 32 -3.99 5.58 0.66
N ILE A 33 -4.64 6.15 1.67
CA ILE A 33 -3.99 6.59 2.91
C ILE A 33 -3.80 5.37 3.81
N PRO A 34 -2.57 5.04 4.24
CA PRO A 34 -2.34 3.99 5.24
C PRO A 34 -3.23 4.16 6.47
N ARG A 35 -3.90 3.07 6.88
CA ARG A 35 -4.81 3.05 8.03
C ARG A 35 -4.14 2.33 9.22
N PRO A 36 -4.55 2.61 10.47
CA PRO A 36 -3.99 1.93 11.65
C PRO A 36 -4.05 0.39 11.55
N GLU A 37 -5.06 -0.16 10.89
CA GLU A 37 -5.20 -1.60 10.65
C GLU A 37 -4.04 -2.17 9.82
N THR A 38 -3.43 -1.37 8.95
CA THR A 38 -2.23 -1.74 8.17
C THR A 38 -0.99 -1.88 9.07
N GLU A 39 -0.98 -1.29 10.28
CA GLU A 39 0.13 -1.45 11.23
C GLU A 39 0.20 -2.89 11.77
N ALA A 40 -0.94 -3.53 12.03
CA ALA A 40 -0.96 -4.94 12.47
C ALA A 40 -0.39 -5.88 11.40
N LEU A 41 -0.67 -5.62 10.12
CA LEU A 41 -0.06 -6.36 9.00
C LEU A 41 1.46 -6.15 8.96
N LEU A 42 1.91 -4.91 9.13
CA LEU A 42 3.35 -4.60 9.16
C LEU A 42 4.04 -5.31 10.33
N GLU A 43 3.49 -5.25 11.54
CA GLU A 43 4.03 -5.92 12.73
C GLU A 43 4.14 -7.43 12.50
N TRP A 44 3.07 -8.05 11.97
CA TRP A 44 3.07 -9.47 11.64
C TRP A 44 4.14 -9.82 10.59
N ALA A 45 4.26 -9.01 9.52
CA ALA A 45 5.25 -9.21 8.46
C ALA A 45 6.70 -9.03 8.98
N MET A 46 6.92 -8.09 9.91
CA MET A 46 8.20 -7.89 10.59
C MET A 46 8.56 -9.06 11.50
N ALA A 47 7.58 -9.75 12.08
CA ALA A 47 7.82 -10.90 12.96
C ALA A 47 8.14 -12.21 12.21
N GLN A 48 7.99 -12.28 10.88
CA GLN A 48 8.21 -13.54 10.14
C GLN A 48 9.69 -13.97 10.16
N PRO A 49 9.99 -15.25 10.43
CA PRO A 49 11.36 -15.77 10.49
C PRO A 49 11.90 -16.03 9.08
N LEU A 50 12.23 -14.95 8.37
CA LEU A 50 12.78 -15.00 7.01
C LEU A 50 14.30 -15.16 7.02
N GLY A 51 14.86 -15.67 5.92
CA GLY A 51 16.30 -15.74 5.70
C GLY A 51 16.98 -14.35 5.65
N PRO A 52 18.32 -14.30 5.50
CA PRO A 52 19.06 -13.04 5.51
C PRO A 52 18.82 -12.15 4.26
N GLN A 53 18.37 -12.73 3.15
CA GLN A 53 18.11 -12.03 1.88
C GLN A 53 16.78 -12.47 1.27
N PRO A 54 15.64 -12.20 1.93
CA PRO A 54 14.37 -12.71 1.48
C PRO A 54 13.84 -11.92 0.28
N VAL A 55 13.05 -12.57 -0.56
CA VAL A 55 12.24 -11.94 -1.60
C VAL A 55 10.85 -11.68 -1.03
N ILE A 56 10.48 -10.40 -0.97
CA ILE A 56 9.20 -9.93 -0.43
C ILE A 56 8.41 -9.24 -1.54
N VAL A 57 7.14 -9.59 -1.68
CA VAL A 57 6.22 -8.97 -2.65
C VAL A 57 5.11 -8.25 -1.90
N ASP A 58 4.99 -6.94 -2.10
CA ASP A 58 3.90 -6.08 -1.65
C ASP A 58 2.91 -5.85 -2.80
N VAL A 59 1.72 -6.44 -2.68
CA VAL A 59 0.68 -6.46 -3.71
C VAL A 59 -0.37 -5.39 -3.39
N CYS A 60 -0.75 -4.60 -4.40
CA CYS A 60 -1.56 -3.39 -4.23
C CYS A 60 -0.87 -2.38 -3.32
N THR A 61 0.40 -2.06 -3.65
CA THR A 61 1.32 -1.31 -2.77
C THR A 61 0.86 0.12 -2.45
N GLY A 62 -0.01 0.70 -3.28
CA GLY A 62 -0.49 2.06 -3.12
C GLY A 62 0.67 3.06 -3.09
N SER A 63 0.78 3.79 -1.98
CA SER A 63 1.85 4.78 -1.77
C SER A 63 3.23 4.16 -1.49
N GLY A 64 3.36 2.84 -1.52
CA GLY A 64 4.60 2.14 -1.17
C GLY A 64 4.87 2.03 0.32
N ALA A 65 3.87 2.25 1.19
CA ALA A 65 4.10 2.37 2.63
C ALA A 65 4.62 1.07 3.26
N LEU A 66 3.97 -0.07 2.95
CA LEU A 66 4.40 -1.38 3.44
C LEU A 66 5.75 -1.77 2.85
N ALA A 67 5.92 -1.67 1.53
CA ALA A 67 7.19 -1.92 0.85
C ALA A 67 8.36 -1.11 1.45
N LEU A 68 8.17 0.20 1.68
CA LEU A 68 9.17 1.07 2.28
C LEU A 68 9.52 0.64 3.71
N ALA A 69 8.51 0.33 4.53
CA ALA A 69 8.72 -0.11 5.91
C ALA A 69 9.48 -1.44 5.97
N LEU A 70 9.12 -2.40 5.11
CA LEU A 70 9.76 -3.71 5.04
C LEU A 70 11.19 -3.62 4.52
N ALA A 71 11.46 -2.81 3.48
CA ALA A 71 12.81 -2.58 2.97
C ALA A 71 13.73 -1.93 4.02
N ARG A 72 13.21 -1.00 4.84
CA ARG A 72 13.97 -0.40 5.94
C ARG A 72 14.20 -1.37 7.09
N HIS A 73 13.21 -2.20 7.42
CA HIS A 73 13.34 -3.19 8.49
C HIS A 73 14.29 -4.33 8.11
N ARG A 74 14.33 -4.71 6.83
CA ARG A 74 15.20 -5.77 6.30
C ARG A 74 16.04 -5.24 5.13
N PRO A 75 17.18 -4.57 5.40
CA PRO A 75 18.03 -4.00 4.35
C PRO A 75 18.60 -5.03 3.35
N GLY A 76 18.65 -6.31 3.72
CA GLY A 76 19.06 -7.40 2.83
C GLY A 76 17.94 -7.97 1.96
N ALA A 77 16.68 -7.57 2.18
CA ALA A 77 15.55 -8.07 1.43
C ALA A 77 15.49 -7.45 0.02
N ARG A 78 15.12 -8.27 -0.96
CA ARG A 78 14.65 -7.81 -2.26
C ARG A 78 13.15 -7.57 -2.15
N VAL A 79 12.71 -6.32 -2.28
CA VAL A 79 11.29 -5.96 -2.11
C VAL A 79 10.72 -5.51 -3.44
N LEU A 80 9.71 -6.22 -3.93
CA LEU A 80 8.92 -5.85 -5.10
C LEU A 80 7.60 -5.27 -4.64
N ALA A 81 7.20 -4.15 -5.22
CA ALA A 81 5.95 -3.45 -4.91
C ALA A 81 5.15 -3.26 -6.19
N ILE A 82 3.98 -3.90 -6.22
CA ILE A 82 3.13 -4.00 -7.41
C ILE A 82 1.87 -3.18 -7.19
N ASP A 83 1.52 -2.38 -8.18
CA ASP A 83 0.23 -1.69 -8.20
C ASP A 83 -0.26 -1.51 -9.64
N ASP A 84 -1.58 -1.36 -9.79
CA ASP A 84 -2.21 -1.10 -11.07
C ASP A 84 -2.57 0.38 -11.32
N SER A 85 -2.24 1.26 -10.39
CA SER A 85 -2.47 2.69 -10.53
C SER A 85 -1.15 3.42 -10.79
N ASP A 86 -1.04 4.08 -11.95
CA ASP A 86 0.10 4.96 -12.21
C ASP A 86 0.20 6.09 -11.18
N ALA A 87 -0.95 6.58 -10.71
CA ALA A 87 -1.00 7.59 -9.65
C ALA A 87 -0.44 7.04 -8.33
N ALA A 88 -0.81 5.82 -7.95
CA ALA A 88 -0.25 5.17 -6.76
C ALA A 88 1.27 4.98 -6.89
N LEU A 89 1.72 4.46 -8.04
CA LEU A 89 3.14 4.25 -8.30
C LEU A 89 3.94 5.56 -8.35
N ASP A 90 3.35 6.68 -8.73
CA ASP A 90 4.01 7.99 -8.62
C ASP A 90 4.28 8.38 -7.16
N TYR A 91 3.36 8.07 -6.24
CA TYR A 91 3.60 8.23 -4.81
C TYR A 91 4.65 7.22 -4.31
N ALA A 92 4.53 5.95 -4.68
CA ALA A 92 5.51 4.92 -4.31
C ALA A 92 6.92 5.29 -4.78
N ARG A 93 7.09 5.77 -6.02
CA ARG A 93 8.38 6.26 -6.56
C ARG A 93 8.97 7.34 -5.67
N ARG A 94 8.18 8.33 -5.26
CA ARG A 94 8.63 9.43 -4.39
C ARG A 94 9.00 8.95 -3.00
N ASN A 95 8.22 8.04 -2.43
CA ASN A 95 8.41 7.54 -1.07
C ASN A 95 9.57 6.56 -0.95
N CYS A 96 9.82 5.78 -1.99
CA CYS A 96 10.87 4.77 -2.04
C CYS A 96 12.19 5.29 -2.64
N VAL A 97 12.33 6.60 -2.89
CA VAL A 97 13.61 7.19 -3.34
C VAL A 97 14.73 6.81 -2.38
N GLY A 98 15.86 6.35 -2.94
CA GLY A 98 17.05 5.96 -2.17
C GLY A 98 16.94 4.60 -1.48
N THR A 99 15.87 3.85 -1.75
CA THR A 99 15.71 2.45 -1.30
C THR A 99 15.96 1.47 -2.45
N GLY A 100 16.05 0.18 -2.15
CA GLY A 100 16.11 -0.91 -3.12
C GLY A 100 14.76 -1.47 -3.55
N VAL A 101 13.65 -0.78 -3.26
CA VAL A 101 12.30 -1.26 -3.64
C VAL A 101 12.12 -1.21 -5.15
N GLU A 102 11.75 -2.35 -5.75
CA GLU A 102 11.44 -2.51 -7.17
C GLU A 102 9.96 -2.25 -7.41
N LEU A 103 9.62 -1.22 -8.18
CA LEU A 103 8.23 -0.86 -8.48
C LEU A 103 7.77 -1.49 -9.80
N VAL A 104 6.65 -2.20 -9.77
CA VAL A 104 6.08 -2.92 -10.92
C VAL A 104 4.67 -2.42 -11.21
N ARG A 105 4.45 -1.88 -12.41
CA ARG A 105 3.10 -1.57 -12.90
C ARG A 105 2.48 -2.81 -13.51
N ALA A 106 1.56 -3.44 -12.79
CA ALA A 106 0.86 -4.64 -13.27
C ALA A 106 -0.49 -4.80 -12.58
N ASP A 107 -1.43 -5.45 -13.27
CA ASP A 107 -2.63 -5.99 -12.64
C ASP A 107 -2.25 -7.33 -11.99
N VAL A 108 -2.45 -7.43 -10.68
CA VAL A 108 -2.05 -8.58 -9.86
C VAL A 108 -2.86 -9.85 -10.16
N THR A 109 -3.99 -9.70 -10.88
CA THR A 109 -4.81 -10.81 -11.38
C THR A 109 -4.29 -11.37 -12.72
N THR A 110 -3.28 -10.74 -13.33
CA THR A 110 -2.70 -11.18 -14.60
C THR A 110 -2.02 -12.54 -14.45
N PRO A 111 -2.44 -13.57 -15.21
CA PRO A 111 -1.81 -14.88 -15.16
C PRO A 111 -0.32 -14.81 -15.54
N GLY A 112 0.54 -15.48 -14.78
CA GLY A 112 1.98 -15.52 -15.02
C GLY A 112 2.73 -14.24 -14.64
N LEU A 113 2.10 -13.31 -13.91
CA LEU A 113 2.80 -12.18 -13.30
C LEU A 113 3.92 -12.71 -12.39
N LEU A 114 5.14 -12.21 -12.60
CA LEU A 114 6.35 -12.61 -11.85
C LEU A 114 6.65 -14.12 -11.90
N ALA A 115 6.38 -14.78 -13.03
CA ALA A 115 6.67 -16.21 -13.21
C ALA A 115 8.14 -16.59 -12.92
N GLU A 116 9.07 -15.65 -13.06
CA GLU A 116 10.48 -15.82 -12.69
C GLU A 116 10.72 -15.98 -11.17
N LEU A 117 9.72 -15.66 -10.35
CA LEU A 117 9.74 -15.77 -8.89
C LEU A 117 8.93 -16.97 -8.36
N ASP A 118 8.40 -17.83 -9.23
CA ASP A 118 7.64 -19.03 -8.81
C ASP A 118 8.48 -19.92 -7.87
N GLY A 119 7.97 -20.11 -6.66
CA GLY A 119 8.67 -20.86 -5.59
C GLY A 119 9.86 -20.12 -4.95
N GLY A 120 10.12 -18.87 -5.33
CA GLY A 120 11.21 -18.04 -4.83
C GLY A 120 10.80 -16.85 -3.97
N VAL A 121 9.50 -16.63 -3.76
CA VAL A 121 8.98 -15.58 -2.87
C VAL A 121 8.89 -16.10 -1.43
N ASP A 122 9.58 -15.44 -0.50
CA ASP A 122 9.58 -15.80 0.92
C ASP A 122 8.39 -15.20 1.69
N LEU A 123 7.88 -14.04 1.24
CA LEU A 123 6.74 -13.38 1.85
C LEU A 123 5.94 -12.58 0.82
N VAL A 124 4.62 -12.79 0.80
CA VAL A 124 3.67 -11.93 0.10
C VAL A 124 2.84 -11.18 1.14
N VAL A 125 2.78 -9.85 1.02
CA VAL A 125 1.86 -9.01 1.78
C VAL A 125 0.92 -8.31 0.81
N ALA A 126 -0.31 -8.07 1.24
CA ALA A 126 -1.28 -7.36 0.44
C ALA A 126 -2.24 -6.60 1.34
N ASN A 127 -2.57 -5.37 0.95
CA ASN A 127 -3.71 -4.64 1.48
C ASN A 127 -4.61 -4.23 0.31
N PRO A 128 -5.26 -5.19 -0.37
CA PRO A 128 -6.05 -4.93 -1.56
C PRO A 128 -7.35 -4.18 -1.20
N PRO A 129 -8.03 -3.56 -2.18
CA PRO A 129 -9.37 -3.05 -1.98
C PRO A 129 -10.33 -4.16 -1.52
N TYR A 130 -10.88 -4.03 -0.32
CA TYR A 130 -11.72 -5.07 0.33
C TYR A 130 -13.18 -4.63 0.56
N ILE A 131 -13.55 -3.43 0.12
CA ILE A 131 -14.89 -2.88 0.38
C ILE A 131 -15.86 -3.36 -0.71
N PRO A 132 -17.03 -3.94 -0.36
CA PRO A 132 -18.04 -4.30 -1.35
C PRO A 132 -18.68 -3.07 -2.02
N ASP A 133 -19.06 -3.20 -3.29
CA ASP A 133 -19.84 -2.19 -3.99
C ASP A 133 -21.13 -1.87 -3.21
N GLY A 134 -21.36 -0.58 -2.92
CA GLY A 134 -22.57 -0.12 -2.21
C GLY A 134 -22.49 -0.12 -0.69
N ALA A 135 -21.32 -0.41 -0.10
CA ALA A 135 -21.11 -0.20 1.34
C ALA A 135 -21.31 1.28 1.71
N VAL A 136 -22.01 1.53 2.83
CA VAL A 136 -22.13 2.88 3.39
C VAL A 136 -20.81 3.22 4.07
N LEU A 137 -20.03 4.07 3.43
CA LEU A 137 -18.73 4.51 3.93
C LEU A 137 -18.88 5.78 4.77
N GLU A 138 -18.01 5.93 5.76
CA GLU A 138 -17.76 7.20 6.43
C GLU A 138 -17.54 8.30 5.36
N PRO A 139 -18.12 9.51 5.50
CA PRO A 139 -18.05 10.56 4.48
C PRO A 139 -16.61 10.89 4.04
N GLU A 140 -15.67 10.75 4.97
CA GLU A 140 -14.23 10.92 4.80
C GLU A 140 -13.66 9.98 3.74
N VAL A 141 -14.03 8.70 3.80
CA VAL A 141 -13.58 7.63 2.91
C VAL A 141 -14.30 7.73 1.56
N ALA A 142 -15.60 8.01 1.57
CA ALA A 142 -16.41 8.13 0.36
C ALA A 142 -16.02 9.31 -0.54
N GLN A 143 -15.52 10.42 0.03
CA GLN A 143 -15.25 11.66 -0.71
C GLN A 143 -13.80 11.85 -1.12
N HIS A 144 -12.84 11.12 -0.53
CA HIS A 144 -11.43 11.46 -0.68
C HIS A 144 -10.50 10.32 -1.11
N ASP A 145 -10.85 9.06 -0.84
CA ASP A 145 -10.04 7.93 -1.29
C ASP A 145 -10.48 7.48 -2.70
N PRO A 146 -9.56 7.06 -3.57
CA PRO A 146 -9.92 6.64 -4.92
C PRO A 146 -10.73 5.34 -4.89
N ALA A 147 -11.85 5.32 -5.61
CA ALA A 147 -12.78 4.18 -5.61
C ALA A 147 -12.13 2.84 -5.96
N HIS A 148 -11.11 2.82 -6.84
CA HIS A 148 -10.39 1.60 -7.22
C HIS A 148 -9.55 1.01 -6.08
N ALA A 149 -9.10 1.82 -5.12
CA ALA A 149 -8.34 1.37 -3.95
C ALA A 149 -9.24 1.01 -2.77
N LEU A 150 -10.54 1.28 -2.87
CA LEU A 150 -11.53 0.94 -1.85
C LEU A 150 -12.32 -0.30 -2.25
N PHE A 151 -12.89 -0.29 -3.46
CA PHE A 151 -13.92 -1.25 -3.84
C PHE A 151 -13.35 -2.47 -4.56
N GLY A 152 -13.52 -3.64 -3.94
CA GLY A 152 -13.18 -4.93 -4.52
C GLY A 152 -14.29 -5.52 -5.40
N GLY A 153 -15.32 -4.76 -5.79
CA GLY A 153 -16.47 -5.26 -6.55
C GLY A 153 -17.65 -5.73 -5.68
N ARG A 154 -18.66 -6.37 -6.30
CA ARG A 154 -19.98 -6.69 -5.68
C ARG A 154 -19.93 -7.45 -4.36
N THR A 155 -18.86 -8.19 -4.10
CA THR A 155 -18.65 -8.99 -2.88
C THR A 155 -17.46 -8.53 -2.05
N GLY A 156 -16.73 -7.50 -2.49
CA GLY A 156 -15.46 -7.05 -1.89
C GLY A 156 -14.21 -7.78 -2.40
N TRP A 157 -14.32 -8.62 -3.44
CA TRP A 157 -13.19 -9.31 -4.10
C TRP A 157 -13.43 -9.39 -5.63
N ARG A 158 -12.40 -9.08 -6.43
CA ARG A 158 -12.40 -9.13 -7.90
C ARG A 158 -11.46 -10.20 -8.42
#